data_AF-A0A957X7M9-F1
#
_entry.id   AF-A0A957X7M9-F1
#
_cell.length_a   1.000
_cell.length_b   1.000
_cell.length_c   1.000
_cell.angle_alpha   90.00
_cell.angle_beta   90.00
_cell.angle_gamma   90.00
#
_symmetry.space_group_name_H-M   'P 1'
#
loop_
_entity.id
_entity.type
_entity.pdbx_description
1 polymer ?
#
loop_
_entity_poly.entity_id
_entity_poly.type
_entity_poly.pdbx_seq_one_letter_code
_entity_poly.pdbx_strand_id
1 'polypeptide(L)' 'MIKKVTVDGLAKLPAFCHAVIAGDFIYVSGTLGALPNSMTLIDGGTGPETTQTMRNIETILQACGATLADVVKVNV' A
#
# COMPACT_ATOMS: atom_id res chain seq x y z
N MET A 1 -19.06 3.76 -8.44
CA MET A 1 -18.62 2.41 -8.86
C MET A 1 -17.48 1.99 -7.94
N ILE A 2 -17.45 0.73 -7.48
CA ILE A 2 -16.35 0.21 -6.63
C ILE A 2 -15.31 -0.44 -7.54
N LYS A 3 -14.04 -0.03 -7.45
CA LYS A 3 -12.92 -0.62 -8.19
C LYS A 3 -11.87 -1.15 -7.24
N LYS A 4 -11.52 -2.43 -7.35
CA LYS A 4 -10.41 -3.05 -6.62
C LYS A 4 -9.10 -2.84 -7.39
N VAL A 5 -8.03 -2.52 -6.68
CA VAL A 5 -6.70 -2.32 -7.25
C VAL A 5 -5.73 -3.32 -6.62
N THR A 6 -5.06 -4.10 -7.46
CA THR A 6 -3.96 -4.97 -7.06
C THR A 6 -2.74 -4.55 -7.87
N VAL A 7 -1.67 -4.19 -7.19
CA VAL A 7 -0.44 -3.71 -7.81
C VAL A 7 0.55 -4.88 -7.91
N ASP A 8 1.10 -5.09 -9.10
CA ASP A 8 2.17 -6.06 -9.31
C ASP A 8 3.46 -5.56 -8.65
N GLY A 9 4.33 -6.47 -8.21
CA GLY A 9 5.56 -6.07 -7.52
C GLY A 9 5.40 -5.90 -6.01
N LEU A 10 4.18 -5.81 -5.48
CA LEU A 10 3.93 -5.73 -4.04
C LEU A 10 3.56 -7.08 -3.43
N ALA A 11 3.80 -7.19 -2.12
CA ALA A 11 3.42 -8.36 -1.33
C ALA A 11 1.91 -8.60 -1.42
N LYS A 12 1.49 -9.74 -1.98
CA LYS A 12 0.09 -10.05 -2.25
C LYS A 12 -0.44 -11.13 -1.32
N LEU A 13 -1.54 -10.81 -0.64
CA LEU A 13 -2.32 -11.79 0.11
C LEU A 13 -3.54 -12.23 -0.71
N PRO A 14 -3.90 -13.54 -0.74
CA PRO A 14 -5.01 -14.03 -1.55
C PRO A 14 -6.38 -13.43 -1.20
N ALA A 15 -6.57 -13.02 0.06
CA ALA A 15 -7.85 -12.60 0.60
C ALA A 15 -8.16 -11.10 0.39
N PHE A 16 -7.16 -10.28 0.04
CA PHE A 16 -7.31 -8.81 0.00
C PHE A 16 -6.70 -8.20 -1.27
N CYS A 17 -7.22 -7.03 -1.65
CA CYS A 17 -6.58 -6.16 -2.64
C CYS A 17 -5.77 -5.06 -1.94
N HIS A 18 -4.88 -4.40 -2.67
CA HIS A 18 -4.03 -3.34 -2.13
C HIS A 18 -4.80 -2.05 -1.85
N ALA A 19 -5.78 -1.72 -2.70
CA ALA A 19 -6.68 -0.61 -2.47
C ALA A 19 -8.05 -0.83 -3.11
N VAL A 20 -9.03 -0.05 -2.63
CA VAL A 20 -10.35 0.08 -3.24
C VAL A 20 -10.62 1.55 -3.51
N ILE A 21 -11.04 1.86 -4.73
CA ILE A 21 -11.54 3.18 -5.12
C ILE A 21 -13.06 3.14 -5.03
N ALA A 22 -13.64 4.03 -4.22
CA ALA A 22 -15.07 4.14 -3.98
C ALA A 22 -15.51 5.61 -4.05
N GLY A 23 -15.97 6.03 -5.23
CA GLY A 23 -16.21 7.45 -5.52
C GLY A 23 -14.87 8.19 -5.56
N ASP A 24 -14.77 9.29 -4.81
CA ASP A 24 -13.58 10.13 -4.76
C ASP A 24 -12.54 9.66 -3.72
N PHE A 25 -12.86 8.61 -2.96
CA PHE A 25 -12.00 8.09 -1.90
C PHE A 25 -11.24 6.84 -2.31
N ILE A 26 -9.98 6.79 -1.89
CA ILE A 26 -9.11 5.61 -2.00
C ILE A 26 -8.93 5.03 -0.60
N TYR A 27 -9.30 3.78 -0.43
CA TYR A 27 -9.08 3.01 0.79
C TYR A 27 -7.90 2.07 0.57
N VAL A 28 -6.75 2.41 1.14
CA VAL A 28 -5.55 1.58 1.10
C VAL A 28 -5.62 0.53 2.21
N SER A 29 -5.35 -0.73 1.86
CA SER A 29 -5.29 -1.83 2.83
C SER A 29 -4.09 -1.68 3.76
N GLY A 30 -4.12 -2.38 4.91
CA GLY A 30 -2.96 -2.47 5.79
C GLY A 30 -1.71 -2.88 5.03
N THR A 31 -0.66 -2.10 5.14
CA THR A 31 0.57 -2.26 4.34
C THR A 31 1.75 -2.48 5.27
N LEU A 32 2.59 -3.46 4.94
CA LEU A 32 3.79 -3.82 5.68
C LEU A 32 5.04 -3.30 4.98
N GLY A 33 6.15 -3.23 5.74
CA GLY A 33 7.49 -2.95 5.24
C GLY A 33 8.13 -4.13 4.52
N ALA A 34 7.33 -4.84 3.72
CA ALA A 34 7.74 -6.05 3.02
C ALA A 34 8.52 -5.74 1.74
N LEU A 35 9.44 -6.63 1.40
CA LEU A 35 10.18 -6.60 0.15
C LEU A 35 9.25 -6.84 -1.05
N PRO A 36 9.60 -6.31 -2.24
CA PRO A 36 8.82 -6.54 -3.46
C PRO A 36 8.57 -8.03 -3.72
N ASN A 37 7.35 -8.37 -4.13
CA ASN A 37 6.90 -9.75 -4.41
C ASN A 37 7.12 -10.76 -3.27
N SER A 38 7.29 -10.30 -2.02
CA SER A 38 7.61 -11.16 -0.88
C SER A 38 6.82 -10.76 0.35
N MET A 39 6.50 -11.72 1.21
CA MET A 39 5.96 -11.46 2.55
C MET A 39 7.07 -11.24 3.58
N THR A 40 8.34 -11.21 3.16
CA THR A 40 9.50 -10.97 4.03
C THR A 40 9.66 -9.48 4.27
N LEU A 41 9.76 -9.10 5.54
CA LEU A 41 10.05 -7.71 5.93
C LEU A 41 11.47 -7.33 5.53
N ILE A 42 11.68 -6.04 5.23
CA ILE A 42 13.03 -5.52 5.04
C ILE A 42 13.81 -5.57 6.37
N ASP A 43 15.09 -5.91 6.29
CA ASP A 43 15.95 -5.99 7.48
C ASP A 43 16.20 -4.61 8.12
N GLY A 44 16.53 -4.63 9.41
CA GLY A 44 16.96 -3.46 10.17
C GLY A 44 15.89 -2.85 11.10
N GLY A 45 14.74 -3.52 11.23
CA GLY A 45 13.72 -3.21 12.24
C GLY A 45 12.87 -1.99 11.91
N THR A 46 12.35 -1.33 12.94
CA THR A 46 11.25 -0.34 12.81
C THR A 46 11.53 0.78 11.81
N GLY A 47 12.75 1.34 11.75
CA GLY A 47 13.06 2.45 10.84
C GLY A 47 13.00 2.04 9.36
N PRO A 48 13.80 1.06 8.92
CA PRO A 48 13.74 0.50 7.58
C PRO A 48 12.35 -0.03 7.20
N GLU A 49 11.68 -0.76 8.09
CA GLU A 49 10.34 -1.29 7.85
C GLU A 49 9.32 -0.16 7.64
N THR A 50 9.35 0.89 8.47
CA THR A 50 8.46 2.06 8.30
C THR A 50 8.71 2.74 6.96
N THR A 51 9.97 2.92 6.57
CA THR A 51 10.32 3.52 5.28
C THR A 51 9.80 2.67 4.11
N GLN A 52 9.95 1.35 4.20
CA GLN A 52 9.45 0.44 3.18
C GLN A 52 7.91 0.41 3.13
N THR A 53 7.24 0.47 4.29
CA THR A 53 5.77 0.59 4.35
C THR A 53 5.31 1.83 3.58
N MET A 54 5.94 2.99 3.82
CA MET A 54 5.57 4.22 3.13
C MET A 54 5.81 4.15 1.61
N ARG A 55 6.90 3.52 1.16
CA ARG A 55 7.17 3.28 -0.28
C ARG A 55 6.13 2.37 -0.91
N ASN A 56 5.73 1.31 -0.21
CA ASN A 56 4.69 0.40 -0.66
C ASN A 56 3.34 1.14 -0.77
N ILE A 57 2.98 1.96 0.21
CA ILE A 57 1.77 2.81 0.17
C ILE A 57 1.81 3.79 -1.01
N GLU A 58 2.93 4.48 -1.23
CA GLU A 58 3.09 5.40 -2.35
C GLU A 58 2.88 4.69 -3.69
N THR A 59 3.44 3.49 -3.85
CA THR A 59 3.26 2.66 -5.05
C THR A 59 1.78 2.29 -5.26
N ILE A 60 1.04 1.99 -4.18
CA ILE A 60 -0.41 1.71 -4.24
C ILE A 60 -1.20 2.96 -4.66
N LEU A 61 -0.88 4.12 -4.09
CA LEU A 61 -1.54 5.38 -4.42
C LEU A 61 -1.31 5.77 -5.88
N GLN A 62 -0.09 5.62 -6.38
CA GLN A 62 0.25 5.88 -7.78
C GLN A 62 -0.57 5.00 -8.73
N ALA A 63 -0.76 3.72 -8.42
CA ALA A 63 -1.61 2.82 -9.20
C ALA A 63 -3.11 3.21 -9.17
N CYS A 64 -3.51 4.02 -8.20
CA CYS A 64 -4.85 4.61 -8.10
C CYS A 64 -4.95 6.00 -8.74
N GLY A 65 -3.85 6.58 -9.23
CA GLY A 65 -3.79 7.94 -9.76
C GLY A 65 -3.67 9.03 -8.68
N ALA A 66 -3.16 8.69 -7.50
CA ALA A 66 -2.95 9.60 -6.38
C ALA A 66 -1.50 9.56 -5.88
N THR A 67 -1.18 10.46 -4.94
CA THR A 67 0.13 10.61 -4.32
C THR A 67 0.00 10.71 -2.80
N LEU A 68 1.14 10.71 -2.09
CA LEU A 68 1.14 10.93 -0.64
C LEU A 68 0.56 12.30 -0.24
N ALA A 69 0.57 13.30 -1.14
CA ALA A 69 -0.02 14.61 -0.88
C ALA A 69 -1.56 14.57 -0.80
N ASP A 70 -2.19 13.54 -1.34
CA ASP A 70 -3.65 13.36 -1.35
C ASP A 70 -4.16 12.64 -0.08
N VAL A 71 -3.25 12.24 0.82
CA VAL A 71 -3.60 11.49 2.04
C VAL A 71 -4.20 12.43 3.10
N VAL A 72 -5.43 12.13 3.51
CA VAL A 72 -6.16 12.90 4.53
C VAL A 72 -6.28 12.21 5.89
N LYS A 73 -6.03 10.91 5.97
CA LYS A 73 -6.10 10.11 7.19
C LYS A 73 -5.17 8.90 7.12
N VAL A 74 -4.44 8.67 8.20
CA VAL A 74 -3.60 7.48 8.40
C VAL A 74 -3.97 6.80 9.72
N ASN A 75 -3.90 5.47 9.77
CA ASN A 75 -3.96 4.69 11.01
C ASN A 75 -2.65 3.90 11.13
N VAL A 76 -2.01 3.96 12.30
CA VAL A 76 -0.73 3.30 12.59
C VAL A 76 -0.93 2.37 13.77
#